data_AF-A0AB74FKJ0-F1
#
_entry.id   AF-A0AB74FKJ0-F1
#
_cell.length_a   1.000
_cell.length_b   1.000
_cell.length_c   1.000
_cell.angle_alpha   90.00
_cell.angle_beta   90.00
_cell.angle_gamma   90.00
#
_symmetry.space_group_name_H-M   'P 1'
#
loop_
_entity.id
_entity.type
_entity.pdbx_description
1 polymer ?
#
loop_
_entity_poly.entity_id
_entity_poly.type
_entity_poly.pdbx_seq_one_letter_code
_entity_poly.pdbx_strand_id
1 'polypeptide(L)'
;MRLNVGVRHPPTGSKKFRKYGTNGGIGASYPYESRFLEATMADKTYSFDLGGMNPDAQRSAAEAAGKVLHMEEKAGQTVAQELLPALDLITEALHIAQQAGNVQGFGELNTGEKAMAHYREQAPDMVAHLTALQEDCQAKIDHVLAMEVLYNNMDAYNAGRVFDHKLSVEYK
;
A
#
# COMPACT_ATOMS: atom_id res chain seq x y z
N MET A 1 -18.67 -38.99 31.30
CA MET A 1 -19.99 -38.71 30.68
C MET A 1 -20.19 -37.19 30.66
N ARG A 2 -20.43 -36.63 29.46
CA ARG A 2 -20.94 -35.28 29.13
C ARG A 2 -20.01 -34.05 29.22
N LEU A 3 -19.58 -33.64 28.03
CA LEU A 3 -19.35 -32.26 27.58
C LEU A 3 -20.56 -31.38 27.87
N ASN A 4 -20.33 -30.10 28.19
CA ASN A 4 -21.32 -29.05 27.94
C ASN A 4 -20.62 -27.75 27.52
N VAL A 5 -21.04 -27.28 26.36
CA VAL A 5 -20.61 -26.07 25.64
C VAL A 5 -21.50 -24.91 26.09
N GLY A 6 -20.95 -23.71 26.24
CA GLY A 6 -21.72 -22.52 26.60
C GLY A 6 -21.01 -21.21 26.26
N VAL A 7 -21.36 -20.67 25.10
CA VAL A 7 -21.00 -19.35 24.55
C VAL A 7 -21.27 -18.23 25.58
N ARG A 8 -20.34 -17.26 25.73
CA ARG A 8 -20.65 -15.94 26.32
C ARG A 8 -20.09 -14.81 25.45
N HIS A 9 -21.01 -13.91 25.10
CA HIS A 9 -20.85 -12.66 24.36
C HIS A 9 -19.93 -11.65 25.06
N PRO A 10 -19.38 -10.66 24.32
CA PRO A 10 -18.49 -9.64 24.88
C PRO A 10 -19.25 -8.65 25.76
N PRO A 11 -18.69 -8.19 26.89
CA PRO A 11 -19.29 -7.13 27.67
C PRO A 11 -18.96 -5.77 27.04
N THR A 12 -19.99 -5.11 26.51
CA THR A 12 -20.06 -3.66 26.33
C THR A 12 -20.01 -2.94 27.68
N GLY A 13 -19.17 -1.90 27.81
CA GLY A 13 -19.35 -0.85 28.83
C GLY A 13 -18.12 -0.51 29.69
N SER A 14 -17.39 0.52 29.25
CA SER A 14 -16.62 1.53 30.03
C SER A 14 -16.31 1.26 31.51
N LYS A 15 -15.01 1.22 31.86
CA LYS A 15 -14.36 2.19 32.79
C LYS A 15 -12.92 1.79 33.17
N LYS A 16 -12.05 2.81 33.04
CA LYS A 16 -10.77 3.07 33.74
C LYS A 16 -9.49 2.43 33.16
N PHE A 17 -8.84 3.22 32.31
CA PHE A 17 -7.39 3.27 32.14
C PHE A 17 -6.68 3.15 33.50
N ARG A 18 -6.06 2.00 33.77
CA ARG A 18 -5.00 1.90 34.79
C ARG A 18 -3.71 2.43 34.16
N LYS A 19 -3.31 3.63 34.58
CA LYS A 19 -1.92 4.08 34.45
C LYS A 19 -1.05 3.11 35.25
N TYR A 20 -0.25 2.30 34.57
CA TYR A 20 0.86 1.60 35.20
C TYR A 20 2.07 2.54 35.20
N GLY A 21 2.52 2.87 36.40
CA GLY A 21 3.70 3.68 36.64
C GLY A 21 4.98 2.92 36.31
N THR A 22 5.87 3.67 35.66
CA THR A 22 7.33 3.56 35.60
C THR A 22 7.98 2.68 36.65
N ASN A 23 8.68 1.63 36.20
CA ASN A 23 9.91 1.15 36.82
C ASN A 23 10.77 0.42 35.77
N GLY A 24 11.89 1.05 35.41
CA GLY A 24 13.11 0.42 34.90
C GLY A 24 13.02 -0.48 33.68
N GLY A 25 13.17 0.09 32.49
CA GLY A 25 13.43 -0.66 31.27
C GLY A 25 13.27 0.24 30.06
N ILE A 26 14.41 0.60 29.45
CA ILE A 26 14.60 1.36 28.21
C ILE A 26 13.30 1.53 27.42
N GLY A 27 12.81 2.78 27.36
CA GLY A 27 11.68 3.15 26.52
C GLY A 27 12.02 2.88 25.06
N ALA A 28 11.64 1.70 24.57
CA ALA A 28 11.26 1.54 23.19
C ALA A 28 9.95 2.32 23.01
N SER A 29 10.07 3.66 22.95
CA SER A 29 9.26 4.40 22.00
C SER A 29 9.52 3.67 20.68
N TYR A 30 8.57 2.86 20.22
CA TYR A 30 8.67 2.37 18.85
C TYR A 30 8.68 3.64 18.02
N PRO A 31 9.80 3.99 17.33
CA PRO A 31 9.85 5.17 16.48
C PRO A 31 8.97 5.00 15.23
N TYR A 32 8.19 3.92 15.20
CA TYR A 32 7.21 3.58 14.22
C TYR A 32 6.21 4.75 14.15
N GLU A 33 5.31 4.90 15.12
CA GLU A 33 4.14 5.81 15.03
C GLU A 33 4.46 7.27 14.66
N SER A 34 5.62 7.80 15.07
CA SER A 34 6.03 9.17 14.72
C SER A 34 6.60 9.30 13.30
N ARG A 35 7.31 8.27 12.79
CA ARG A 35 7.79 8.25 11.41
C ARG A 35 6.66 7.99 10.40
N PHE A 36 5.59 7.29 10.80
CA PHE A 36 4.40 7.11 9.94
C PHE A 36 3.79 8.45 9.55
N LEU A 37 3.69 9.39 10.49
CA LEU A 37 3.04 10.66 10.22
C LEU A 37 3.97 11.66 9.52
N GLU A 38 5.28 11.61 9.76
CA GLU A 38 6.24 12.53 9.11
C GLU A 38 6.58 12.12 7.67
N ALA A 39 6.65 10.81 7.36
CA ALA A 39 6.95 10.32 6.01
C ALA A 39 5.76 10.41 5.03
N THR A 40 4.52 10.50 5.55
CA THR A 40 3.28 10.73 4.78
C THR A 40 2.92 12.22 4.65
N MET A 41 3.85 13.12 4.98
CA MET A 41 3.65 14.57 4.90
C MET A 41 4.67 15.27 3.99
N ALA A 42 5.65 14.52 3.46
CA ALA A 42 6.57 15.04 2.46
C ALA A 42 5.87 15.05 1.10
N ASP A 43 5.96 16.16 0.37
CA ASP A 43 5.45 16.21 -1.01
C ASP A 43 6.24 15.21 -1.87
N LYS A 44 5.54 14.21 -2.42
CA LYS A 44 6.08 13.16 -3.29
C LYS A 44 5.55 13.35 -4.71
N THR A 45 6.35 12.91 -5.68
CA THR A 45 5.96 12.94 -7.10
C THR A 45 6.03 11.55 -7.70
N TYR A 46 4.91 11.04 -8.19
CA TYR A 46 4.84 9.84 -9.02
C TYR A 46 4.95 10.23 -10.49
N SER A 47 5.88 9.63 -11.22
CA SER A 47 6.08 9.89 -12.66
C SER A 47 5.58 8.70 -13.46
N PHE A 48 4.58 8.96 -14.31
CA PHE A 48 4.00 7.98 -15.21
C PHE A 48 4.46 8.24 -16.65
N ASP A 49 4.78 7.17 -17.38
CA ASP A 49 5.11 7.21 -18.81
C ASP A 49 4.35 6.09 -19.53
N LEU A 50 3.39 6.49 -20.36
CA LEU A 50 2.61 5.55 -21.15
C LEU A 50 3.52 4.67 -22.02
N GLY A 51 4.61 5.22 -22.58
CA GLY A 51 5.53 4.50 -23.44
C GLY A 51 6.32 3.38 -22.75
N GLY A 52 6.47 3.45 -21.42
CA GLY A 52 7.13 2.44 -20.60
C GLY A 52 6.20 1.30 -20.13
N MET A 53 4.89 1.44 -20.33
CA MET A 53 3.89 0.48 -19.86
C MET A 53 3.88 -0.80 -20.73
N ASN A 54 3.49 -1.94 -20.15
CA ASN A 54 3.33 -3.19 -20.89
C ASN A 54 2.30 -3.02 -22.05
N PRO A 55 2.60 -3.45 -23.29
CA PRO A 55 1.69 -3.34 -24.43
C PRO A 55 0.28 -3.90 -24.22
N ASP A 56 0.12 -5.00 -23.46
CA ASP A 56 -1.21 -5.54 -23.17
C ASP A 56 -2.00 -4.63 -22.22
N ALA A 57 -1.31 -4.05 -21.23
CA ALA A 57 -1.91 -3.11 -20.29
C ALA A 57 -2.25 -1.76 -20.95
N GLN A 58 -1.40 -1.29 -21.88
CA GLN A 58 -1.69 -0.14 -22.75
C GLN A 58 -2.95 -0.38 -23.59
N ARG A 59 -3.08 -1.56 -24.21
CA ARG A 59 -4.27 -1.92 -25.00
C ARG A 59 -5.53 -1.94 -24.13
N SER A 60 -5.46 -2.54 -22.94
CA SER A 60 -6.57 -2.52 -21.97
C SER A 60 -6.99 -1.09 -21.61
N ALA A 61 -6.02 -0.22 -21.30
CA ALA A 61 -6.30 1.18 -20.99
C ALA A 61 -6.90 1.94 -22.18
N ALA A 62 -6.43 1.67 -23.41
CA ALA A 62 -6.98 2.27 -24.63
C ALA A 62 -8.43 1.85 -24.88
N GLU A 63 -8.74 0.56 -24.71
CA GLU A 63 -10.11 0.05 -24.81
C GLU A 63 -11.04 0.66 -23.75
N ALA A 64 -10.54 0.85 -22.54
CA ALA A 64 -11.29 1.49 -21.46
C ALA A 64 -11.51 2.98 -21.77
N ALA A 65 -10.47 3.72 -22.17
CA ALA A 65 -10.53 5.12 -22.54
C ALA A 65 -11.51 5.36 -23.69
N GLY A 66 -11.50 4.52 -24.72
CA GLY A 66 -12.43 4.62 -25.86
C GLY A 66 -13.91 4.40 -25.51
N LYS A 67 -14.22 3.87 -24.32
CA LYS A 67 -15.60 3.72 -23.81
C LYS A 67 -16.02 4.88 -22.90
N VAL A 68 -15.08 5.73 -22.48
CA VAL A 68 -15.39 6.89 -21.64
C VAL A 68 -15.96 7.99 -22.53
N LEU A 69 -17.24 8.32 -22.31
CA LEU A 69 -17.88 9.39 -23.07
C LEU A 69 -17.30 10.75 -22.73
N HIS A 70 -17.15 11.06 -21.44
CA HIS A 70 -16.56 12.29 -20.91
C HIS A 70 -15.69 11.92 -19.70
N MET A 71 -14.44 12.38 -19.70
CA MET A 71 -13.54 12.31 -18.56
C MET A 71 -13.30 13.72 -18.03
N GLU A 72 -13.41 13.93 -16.73
CA GLU A 72 -13.03 15.21 -16.13
C GLU A 72 -11.51 15.44 -16.30
N GLU A 73 -11.12 16.71 -16.43
CA GLU A 73 -9.70 17.06 -16.49
C GLU A 73 -8.99 16.55 -15.23
N LYS A 74 -7.85 15.85 -15.40
CA LYS A 74 -7.06 15.25 -14.31
C LYS A 74 -7.77 14.16 -13.50
N ALA A 75 -8.88 13.58 -13.99
CA ALA A 75 -9.59 12.55 -13.24
C ALA A 75 -8.72 11.32 -12.92
N GLY A 76 -7.86 10.90 -13.83
CA GLY A 76 -6.92 9.80 -13.61
C GLY A 76 -5.87 10.16 -12.57
N GLN A 77 -5.33 11.39 -12.63
CA GLN A 77 -4.40 11.92 -11.64
C GLN A 77 -5.03 12.02 -10.24
N THR A 78 -6.29 12.46 -10.12
CA THR A 78 -7.00 12.51 -8.84
C THR A 78 -7.19 11.13 -8.25
N VAL A 79 -7.62 10.15 -9.05
CA VAL A 79 -7.74 8.76 -8.57
C VAL A 79 -6.37 8.19 -8.18
N ALA A 80 -5.33 8.45 -8.97
CA ALA A 80 -3.96 8.05 -8.64
C ALA A 80 -3.49 8.69 -7.32
N GLN A 81 -3.76 9.97 -7.10
CA GLN A 81 -3.38 10.71 -5.90
C GLN A 81 -3.94 10.07 -4.62
N GLU A 82 -5.16 9.53 -4.66
CA GLU A 82 -5.78 8.84 -3.53
C GLU A 82 -5.20 7.42 -3.30
N LEU A 83 -4.72 6.77 -4.36
CA LEU A 83 -4.18 5.41 -4.29
C LEU A 83 -2.68 5.37 -3.95
N LEU A 84 -1.92 6.41 -4.28
CA LEU A 84 -0.48 6.49 -4.03
C LEU A 84 -0.11 6.36 -2.54
N PRO A 85 -0.83 6.97 -1.57
CA PRO A 85 -0.59 6.72 -0.15
C PRO A 85 -0.79 5.26 0.25
N ALA A 86 -1.74 4.55 -0.37
CA ALA A 86 -1.94 3.13 -0.12
C ALA A 86 -0.77 2.30 -0.68
N LEU A 87 -0.24 2.64 -1.85
CA LEU A 87 0.95 2.00 -2.42
C LEU A 87 2.18 2.17 -1.53
N ASP A 88 2.37 3.35 -0.93
CA ASP A 88 3.44 3.61 0.04
C ASP A 88 3.32 2.72 1.28
N LEU A 89 2.12 2.64 1.87
CA LEU A 89 1.85 1.78 3.02
C LEU A 89 2.14 0.31 2.72
N ILE A 90 1.77 -0.16 1.52
CA ILE A 90 2.05 -1.53 1.09
C ILE A 90 3.57 -1.75 0.93
N THR A 91 4.26 -0.79 0.33
CA THR A 91 5.72 -0.84 0.12
C THR A 91 6.47 -0.90 1.44
N GLU A 92 6.04 -0.12 2.43
CA GLU A 92 6.62 -0.14 3.77
C GLU A 92 6.30 -1.45 4.51
N ALA A 93 5.06 -1.92 4.44
CA ALA A 93 4.66 -3.21 5.01
C ALA A 93 5.49 -4.37 4.41
N LEU A 94 5.75 -4.34 3.10
CA LEU A 94 6.62 -5.29 2.42
C LEU A 94 8.06 -5.22 2.95
N HIS A 95 8.59 -4.02 3.14
CA HIS A 95 9.93 -3.84 3.72
C HIS A 95 10.04 -4.43 5.13
N ILE A 96 9.02 -4.21 5.97
CA ILE A 96 8.95 -4.77 7.33
C ILE A 96 8.85 -6.30 7.26
N ALA A 97 8.02 -6.84 6.37
CA ALA A 97 7.85 -8.29 6.20
C ALA A 97 9.15 -8.98 5.77
N GLN A 98 9.92 -8.36 4.88
CA GLN A 98 11.24 -8.85 4.48
C GLN A 98 12.23 -8.85 5.66
N GLN A 99 12.13 -7.89 6.57
CA GLN A 99 12.95 -7.85 7.78
C GLN A 99 12.50 -8.86 8.84
N ALA A 100 11.21 -9.20 8.90
CA ALA A 100 10.66 -10.15 9.87
C ALA A 100 11.28 -11.57 9.75
N GLY A 101 11.62 -12.00 8.53
CA GLY A 101 12.33 -13.27 8.31
C GLY A 101 13.77 -13.28 8.85
N ASN A 102 14.35 -12.10 9.08
CA ASN A 102 15.73 -11.92 9.54
C ASN A 102 15.84 -11.64 11.04
N VAL A 103 14.74 -11.76 11.80
CA VAL A 103 14.75 -11.46 13.23
C VAL A 103 15.69 -12.41 13.98
N GLN A 104 16.66 -11.80 14.66
CA GLN A 104 17.63 -12.45 15.54
C GLN A 104 17.51 -11.83 16.94
N GLY A 105 17.96 -12.55 17.98
CA GLY A 105 18.14 -11.95 19.30
C GLY A 105 17.03 -12.17 20.33
N PHE A 106 16.09 -13.10 20.12
CA PHE A 106 15.20 -13.55 21.20
C PHE A 106 15.92 -14.39 22.30
N GLY A 107 17.24 -14.58 22.19
CA GLY A 107 18.11 -15.23 23.18
C GLY A 107 17.99 -16.76 23.25
N GLU A 108 18.74 -17.39 24.16
CA GLU A 108 18.69 -18.84 24.49
C GLU A 108 17.43 -19.23 25.30
N LEU A 109 16.36 -18.44 25.21
CA LEU A 109 15.09 -18.80 25.81
C LEU A 109 14.40 -19.82 24.89
N ASN A 110 13.90 -20.93 25.47
CA ASN A 110 13.15 -21.97 24.73
C ASN A 110 11.95 -21.42 23.93
N THR A 111 11.44 -20.24 24.29
CA THR A 111 10.37 -19.54 23.56
C THR A 111 10.91 -18.68 22.41
N GLY A 112 12.17 -18.24 22.48
CA GLY A 112 12.84 -17.43 21.47
C GLY A 112 13.11 -18.19 20.18
N GLU A 113 13.61 -19.43 20.26
CA GLU A 113 13.81 -20.28 19.08
C GLU A 113 12.49 -20.59 18.36
N LYS A 114 11.42 -20.87 19.11
CA LYS A 114 10.09 -21.12 18.56
C LYS A 114 9.51 -19.88 17.88
N ALA A 115 9.67 -18.71 18.49
CA ALA A 115 9.25 -17.44 17.89
C ALA A 115 10.03 -17.15 16.59
N MET A 116 11.35 -17.33 16.59
CA MET A 116 12.18 -17.15 15.39
C MET A 116 11.80 -18.12 14.27
N ALA A 117 11.55 -19.39 14.60
CA ALA A 117 11.09 -20.38 13.62
C ALA A 117 9.74 -20.00 13.01
N HIS A 118 8.79 -19.53 13.84
CA HIS A 118 7.48 -19.08 13.39
C HIS A 118 7.56 -17.92 12.41
N TYR A 119 8.35 -16.88 12.72
CA TYR A 119 8.51 -15.75 11.80
C TYR A 119 9.23 -16.13 10.50
N ARG A 120 10.21 -17.04 10.57
CA ARG A 120 10.89 -17.54 9.35
C ARG A 120 9.96 -18.35 8.45
N GLU A 121 9.01 -19.06 9.02
CA GLU A 121 8.00 -19.82 8.26
C GLU A 121 6.95 -18.91 7.61
N GLN A 122 6.48 -17.89 8.33
CA GLN A 122 5.40 -17.01 7.85
C GLN A 122 5.87 -15.85 6.97
N ALA A 123 7.10 -15.36 7.14
CA ALA A 123 7.60 -14.20 6.41
C ALA A 123 7.56 -14.38 4.87
N PRO A 124 7.92 -15.54 4.27
CA PRO A 124 7.86 -15.72 2.82
C PRO A 124 6.44 -15.56 2.26
N ASP A 125 5.43 -16.14 2.91
CA ASP A 125 4.03 -16.06 2.47
C ASP A 125 3.52 -14.61 2.56
N MET A 126 3.84 -13.92 3.66
CA MET A 126 3.47 -12.52 3.85
C MET A 126 4.14 -11.62 2.81
N VAL A 127 5.42 -11.85 2.50
CA VAL A 127 6.15 -11.14 1.44
C VAL A 127 5.49 -11.37 0.08
N ALA A 128 5.16 -12.62 -0.27
CA ALA A 128 4.51 -12.94 -1.54
C ALA A 128 3.16 -12.22 -1.69
N HIS A 129 2.33 -12.22 -0.64
CA HIS A 129 1.05 -11.52 -0.65
C HIS A 129 1.19 -10.00 -0.77
N LEU A 130 2.14 -9.40 -0.05
CA LEU A 130 2.37 -7.96 -0.11
C LEU A 130 2.96 -7.52 -1.44
N THR A 131 3.85 -8.32 -2.05
CA THR A 131 4.37 -8.07 -3.40
C THR A 131 3.23 -8.10 -4.43
N ALA A 132 2.38 -9.11 -4.40
CA ALA A 132 1.24 -9.18 -5.32
C ALA A 132 0.27 -8.00 -5.15
N LEU A 133 0.04 -7.56 -3.90
CA LEU A 133 -0.81 -6.41 -3.62
C LEU A 133 -0.18 -5.09 -4.09
N GLN A 134 1.15 -4.95 -3.96
CA GLN A 134 1.90 -3.80 -4.47
C GLN A 134 1.77 -3.71 -5.99
N GLU A 135 2.02 -4.82 -6.68
CA GLU A 135 1.92 -4.91 -8.14
C GLU A 135 0.50 -4.60 -8.65
N ASP A 136 -0.54 -5.14 -8.01
CA ASP A 136 -1.93 -4.85 -8.39
C ASP A 136 -2.30 -3.37 -8.14
N CYS A 137 -1.87 -2.80 -7.02
CA CYS A 137 -2.11 -1.38 -6.72
C CYS A 137 -1.42 -0.47 -7.75
N GLN A 138 -0.16 -0.73 -8.05
CA GLN A 138 0.60 0.01 -9.06
C GLN A 138 -0.05 -0.13 -10.45
N ALA A 139 -0.45 -1.35 -10.83
CA ALA A 139 -1.12 -1.58 -12.12
C ALA A 139 -2.42 -0.79 -12.26
N LYS A 140 -3.20 -0.63 -11.17
CA LYS A 140 -4.42 0.21 -11.20
C LYS A 140 -4.10 1.69 -11.35
N ILE A 141 -3.08 2.19 -10.65
CA ILE A 141 -2.61 3.58 -10.77
C ILE A 141 -2.17 3.86 -12.21
N ASP A 142 -1.31 3.00 -12.77
CA ASP A 142 -0.84 3.14 -14.14
C ASP A 142 -1.98 3.04 -15.15
N HIS A 143 -2.98 2.18 -14.90
CA HIS A 143 -4.14 2.04 -15.79
C HIS A 143 -5.00 3.32 -15.83
N VAL A 144 -5.29 3.95 -14.69
CA VAL A 144 -6.10 5.19 -14.68
C VAL A 144 -5.34 6.37 -15.28
N LEU A 145 -4.02 6.44 -15.09
CA LEU A 145 -3.18 7.45 -15.73
C LEU A 145 -3.05 7.23 -17.23
N ALA A 146 -2.91 5.97 -17.66
CA ALA A 146 -2.90 5.61 -19.08
C ALA A 146 -4.22 5.99 -19.76
N MET A 147 -5.35 5.73 -19.10
CA MET A 147 -6.68 6.12 -19.59
C MET A 147 -6.76 7.63 -19.82
N GLU A 148 -6.28 8.43 -18.86
CA GLU A 148 -6.28 9.90 -18.99
C GLU A 148 -5.40 10.36 -20.15
N VAL A 149 -4.18 9.84 -20.25
CA VAL A 149 -3.25 10.15 -21.34
C VAL A 149 -3.87 9.82 -22.70
N LEU A 150 -4.49 8.65 -22.83
CA LEU A 150 -5.11 8.20 -24.08
C LEU A 150 -6.39 8.97 -24.43
N TYR A 151 -7.19 9.33 -23.43
CA TYR A 151 -8.34 10.21 -23.60
C TYR A 151 -7.91 11.59 -24.10
N ASN A 152 -6.90 12.19 -23.43
CA ASN A 152 -6.33 13.48 -23.82
C ASN A 152 -5.68 13.44 -25.22
N ASN A 153 -5.14 12.29 -25.65
CA ASN A 153 -4.64 12.09 -27.01
C ASN A 153 -5.76 12.29 -28.04
N MET A 154 -6.91 11.65 -27.84
CA MET A 154 -8.05 11.78 -28.75
C MET A 154 -8.46 13.25 -28.90
N ASP A 155 -8.50 13.99 -27.80
CA ASP A 155 -8.79 15.43 -27.81
C ASP A 155 -7.67 16.27 -28.45
N ALA A 156 -6.41 15.94 -28.20
CA ALA A 156 -5.25 16.65 -28.76
C ALA A 156 -5.09 16.42 -30.26
N TYR A 157 -5.35 15.21 -30.75
CA TYR A 157 -5.34 14.86 -32.17
C TYR A 157 -6.42 15.66 -32.92
N ASN A 158 -7.64 15.73 -32.35
CA ASN A 158 -8.73 16.56 -32.88
C ASN A 158 -8.37 18.06 -32.92
N ALA A 159 -7.47 18.52 -32.03
CA ALA A 159 -7.01 19.90 -31.92
C ALA A 159 -5.66 20.20 -32.62
N GLY A 160 -5.02 19.22 -33.27
CA GLY A 160 -3.74 19.38 -33.97
C GLY A 160 -2.52 19.66 -33.07
N ARG A 161 -2.53 19.20 -31.82
CA ARG A 161 -1.44 19.42 -30.84
C ARG A 161 -0.48 18.24 -30.73
N VAL A 162 0.76 18.50 -30.31
CA VAL A 162 1.75 17.47 -29.98
C VAL A 162 1.37 16.81 -28.66
N PHE A 163 1.43 15.48 -28.62
CA PHE A 163 0.94 14.64 -27.54
C PHE A 163 2.06 14.29 -26.55
N ASP A 164 1.88 14.65 -25.27
CA ASP A 164 2.75 14.22 -24.18
C ASP A 164 2.26 12.86 -23.63
N HIS A 165 3.18 11.91 -23.51
CA HIS A 165 2.90 10.54 -23.07
C HIS A 165 3.14 10.38 -21.56
N LYS A 166 3.53 11.46 -20.88
CA LYS A 166 3.94 11.45 -19.48
C LYS A 166 2.99 12.27 -18.63
N LEU A 167 2.78 11.79 -17.40
CA LEU A 167 2.09 12.54 -16.35
C LEU A 167 2.93 12.52 -15.08
N SER A 168 2.75 13.57 -14.27
CA SER A 168 3.29 13.61 -12.92
C SER A 168 2.13 13.85 -11.95
N VAL A 169 2.10 13.06 -10.88
CA VAL A 169 1.10 13.16 -9.81
C VAL A 169 1.81 13.55 -8.53
N GLU A 170 1.43 14.68 -7.96
CA GLU A 170 1.92 15.15 -6.66
C GLU A 170 0.98 14.63 -5.56
N TYR A 171 1.55 14.04 -4.51
CA TYR A 171 0.80 13.46 -3.40
C TYR A 171 1.55 13.58 -2.08
N LYS A 172 0.87 13.29 -0.97
CA LYS A 172 1.39 13.38 0.40
C LYS A 172 1.46 12.00 1.04
#